data_AF-A0A2E6X4H9-F1
#
_entry.id   AF-A0A2E6X4H9-F1
#
_cell.length_a   1.000
_cell.length_b   1.000
_cell.length_c   1.000
_cell.angle_alpha   90.00
_cell.angle_beta   90.00
_cell.angle_gamma   90.00
#
_symmetry.space_group_name_H-M   'P 1'
#
loop_
_entity.id
_entity.type
_entity.pdbx_description
1 polymer ?
#
loop_
_entity_poly.entity_id
_entity_poly.type
_entity_poly.pdbx_seq_one_letter_code
_entity_poly.pdbx_strand_id
1 'polypeptide(L)' 'MSRQNVEELVFRMENGKCNLEGLNDPITPGCIITLGQTEGIPFSEIDLAAFLRLRIASAESLPRPWGWSVARTLGVVRR' A
#
# COMPACT_ATOMS: atom_id res chain seq x y z
N MET A 1 -8.97 10.56 -8.39
CA MET A 1 -7.55 10.95 -8.20
C MET A 1 -6.81 10.07 -7.20
N SER A 2 -7.49 9.32 -6.32
CA SER A 2 -6.84 8.59 -5.24
C SER A 2 -6.18 7.25 -5.61
N ARG A 3 -6.66 6.53 -6.64
CA ARG A 3 -6.04 5.27 -7.10
C ARG A 3 -4.63 5.49 -7.68
N GLN A 4 -4.48 6.51 -8.53
CA GLN A 4 -3.20 6.88 -9.14
C GLN A 4 -2.16 7.25 -8.07
N ASN A 5 -2.59 7.85 -6.97
CA ASN A 5 -1.72 8.17 -5.85
C ASN A 5 -1.19 6.90 -5.15
N VAL A 6 -2.03 5.88 -4.96
CA VAL A 6 -1.58 4.59 -4.41
C VAL A 6 -0.59 3.91 -5.38
N GLU A 7 -0.90 3.91 -6.68
CA GLU A 7 -0.02 3.34 -7.71
C GLU A 7 1.35 4.04 -7.77
N GLU A 8 1.36 5.38 -7.72
CA GLU A 8 2.58 6.19 -7.72
C GLU A 8 3.42 5.93 -6.47
N LEU A 9 2.81 5.86 -5.28
CA LEU A 9 3.54 5.53 -4.06
C LEU A 9 4.16 4.14 -4.17
N VAL A 10 3.37 3.13 -4.56
CA VAL A 10 3.85 1.75 -4.73
C VAL A 10 5.00 1.69 -5.72
N PHE A 11 4.89 2.38 -6.85
CA PHE A 11 5.95 2.47 -7.84
C PHE A 11 7.23 3.07 -7.26
N ARG A 12 7.14 4.15 -6.46
CA ARG A 12 8.32 4.72 -5.79
C ARG A 12 8.93 3.76 -4.77
N MET A 13 8.11 3.04 -4.00
CA MET A 13 8.58 2.04 -3.04
C MET A 13 9.30 0.88 -3.74
N GLU A 14 8.75 0.35 -4.83
CA GLU A 14 9.33 -0.77 -5.59
C GLU A 14 10.63 -0.38 -6.32
N ASN A 15 10.78 0.89 -6.71
CA ASN A 15 12.00 1.42 -7.34
C ASN A 15 13.03 1.96 -6.33
N GLY A 16 12.82 1.77 -5.02
CA GLY A 16 13.74 2.26 -3.99
C GLY A 16 13.81 3.78 -3.87
N LYS A 17 12.80 4.50 -4.38
CA LYS A 17 12.68 5.96 -4.30
C LYS A 17 11.99 6.45 -3.02
N CYS A 18 11.47 5.54 -2.20
CA CYS A 18 10.94 5.85 -0.87
C CYS A 18 11.84 5.25 0.21
N ASN A 19 12.04 6.00 1.29
CA ASN A 19 12.71 5.45 2.45
C ASN A 19 11.73 4.57 3.25
N LEU A 20 12.02 3.27 3.33
CA LEU A 20 11.21 2.28 4.05
C LEU A 20 11.70 2.06 5.49
N GLU A 21 12.74 2.76 5.95
CA GLU A 21 13.34 2.59 7.29
C GLU A 21 12.37 2.85 8.46
N GLY A 22 11.20 3.44 8.21
CA GLY A 22 10.14 3.65 9.21
C GLY A 22 9.02 2.58 9.22
N LEU A 23 9.02 1.64 8.26
CA LEU A 23 8.01 0.58 8.19
C LEU A 23 8.41 -0.59 9.11
N ASN A 24 8.14 -0.41 10.40
CA ASN A 24 8.34 -1.45 11.39
C ASN A 24 7.28 -2.57 11.24
N ASP A 25 7.72 -3.83 11.37
CA ASP A 25 6.85 -5.01 11.38
C ASP A 25 6.08 -5.08 12.72
N PRO A 26 4.74 -5.24 12.73
CA PRO A 26 3.84 -5.43 11.59
C PRO A 26 3.47 -4.13 10.87
N ILE A 27 3.65 -4.14 9.55
CA ILE A 27 3.27 -3.02 8.69
C ILE A 27 1.75 -2.93 8.60
N THR A 28 1.20 -1.82 9.10
CA THR A 28 -0.23 -1.52 9.10
C THR A 28 -0.63 -0.63 7.92
N PRO A 29 -1.91 -0.59 7.54
CA PRO A 29 -2.41 0.33 6.51
C PRO A 29 -2.12 1.79 6.86
N GLY A 30 -2.22 2.16 8.15
CA GLY A 30 -1.90 3.49 8.63
C GLY A 30 -0.47 3.91 8.31
N CYS A 31 0.51 3.01 8.47
CA CYS A 31 1.90 3.30 8.11
C CYS A 31 2.06 3.67 6.63
N ILE A 32 1.35 2.97 5.74
CA ILE A 32 1.40 3.22 4.28
C ILE A 32 0.73 4.55 3.94
N ILE A 33 -0.39 4.88 4.58
CA ILE A 33 -1.09 6.15 4.39
C ILE A 33 -0.21 7.32 4.88
N THR A 34 0.40 7.20 6.07
CA THR A 34 1.32 8.22 6.60
C THR A 34 2.55 8.40 5.72
N LEU A 35 3.08 7.31 5.16
CA LEU A 35 4.17 7.39 4.18
C LEU A 35 3.73 8.17 2.93
N GLY A 36 2.56 7.85 2.37
CA GLY A 36 1.99 8.59 1.25
C GLY A 36 1.85 10.09 1.54
N GLN A 37 1.35 10.45 2.73
CA GLN A 37 1.27 11.86 3.15
C GLN A 37 2.64 12.54 3.24
N THR A 38 3.65 11.84 3.78
CA THR A 38 5.03 12.35 3.89
C THR A 38 5.67 12.58 2.53
N GLU A 39 5.37 11.71 1.57
CA GLU A 39 5.86 11.79 0.18
C GLU A 39 5.07 12.77 -0.70
N GLY A 40 4.07 13.46 -0.14
CA GLY A 40 3.19 14.39 -0.87
C GLY A 40 2.16 13.70 -1.78
N ILE A 41 1.88 12.41 -1.54
CA ILE A 41 0.96 11.55 -2.29
C ILE A 41 -0.18 11.09 -1.37
N PRO A 42 -1.16 11.95 -1.04
CA PRO A 42 -2.23 11.59 -0.12
C PRO A 42 -3.24 10.62 -0.75
N PHE A 43 -3.65 9.59 0.00
CA PHE A 43 -4.76 8.69 -0.32
C PHE A 43 -5.41 8.17 0.96
N SER A 44 -6.62 7.63 0.86
CA SER A 44 -7.34 7.07 2.00
C SER A 44 -7.16 5.56 2.13
N GLU A 45 -7.58 5.01 3.27
CA GLU A 45 -7.62 3.57 3.50
C GLU A 45 -8.48 2.82 2.47
N ILE A 46 -9.61 3.41 2.07
CA ILE A 46 -10.52 2.86 1.06
C ILE A 46 -9.79 2.72 -0.28
N ASP A 47 -8.95 3.69 -0.64
CA ASP A 47 -8.20 3.68 -1.89
C ASP A 47 -7.13 2.59 -1.89
N LEU A 48 -6.42 2.45 -0.76
CA LEU A 48 -5.44 1.39 -0.57
C LEU A 48 -6.09 0.01 -0.62
N ALA A 49 -7.24 -0.17 0.03
CA ALA A 49 -8.01 -1.41 -0.01
C ALA A 49 -8.50 -1.73 -1.44
N ALA A 50 -8.99 -0.73 -2.17
CA ALA A 50 -9.45 -0.88 -3.55
C ALA A 50 -8.29 -1.27 -4.49
N PHE A 51 -7.12 -0.65 -4.33
CA PHE A 51 -5.91 -0.99 -5.08
C PHE A 51 -5.50 -2.46 -4.84
N LEU A 52 -5.42 -2.89 -3.58
CA LEU A 52 -5.04 -4.26 -3.24
C LEU A 52 -6.07 -5.28 -3.74
N ARG A 53 -7.37 -4.97 -3.60
CA ARG A 53 -8.46 -5.80 -4.16
C ARG A 53 -8.31 -5.99 -5.66
N LEU A 54 -8.04 -4.90 -6.38
CA LEU A 54 -7.87 -4.95 -7.84
C LEU A 54 -6.68 -5.81 -8.23
N ARG A 55 -5.51 -5.61 -7.59
CA ARG A 55 -4.33 -6.44 -7.87
C ARG A 55 -4.60 -7.92 -7.62
N ILE A 56 -5.25 -8.27 -6.52
CA ILE A 56 -5.62 -9.67 -6.21
C ILE A 56 -6.58 -10.22 -7.27
N ALA A 57 -7.62 -9.46 -7.62
CA ALA A 57 -8.60 -9.87 -8.63
C ALA A 57 -7.96 -10.07 -10.02
N SER A 58 -6.93 -9.29 -10.33
CA SER A 58 -6.14 -9.40 -11.57
C SER A 58 -5.02 -10.46 -11.49
N ALA A 59 -4.90 -11.21 -10.39
CA ALA A 59 -3.80 -12.13 -10.13
C ALA A 59 -2.38 -11.50 -10.20
N GLU A 60 -2.29 -10.20 -9.91
CA GLU A 60 -1.02 -9.48 -9.81
C GLU A 60 -0.35 -9.71 -8.45
N SER A 61 0.98 -9.58 -8.42
CA SER A 61 1.74 -9.62 -7.17
C SER A 61 1.46 -8.40 -6.31
N LEU A 62 1.22 -8.64 -5.02
CA LEU A 62 1.14 -7.57 -4.03
C LEU A 62 2.53 -7.00 -3.71
N PRO A 63 2.64 -5.68 -3.42
CA PRO A 63 3.91 -5.05 -3.08
C PRO A 63 4.58 -5.73 -1.88
N ARG A 64 5.90 -5.90 -1.92
CA ARG A 64 6.68 -6.46 -0.81
C ARG A 64 7.45 -5.34 -0.08
N PRO A 65 7.71 -5.48 1.24
CA PRO A 65 7.35 -6.60 2.12
C PRO A 65 5.92 -6.55 2.71
N TRP A 66 5.14 -5.49 2.46
CA TRP A 66 3.96 -5.16 3.27
C TRP A 66 2.60 -5.56 2.70
N GLY A 67 2.47 -5.76 1.39
CA GLY A 67 1.19 -5.83 0.67
C GLY A 67 0.23 -6.90 1.22
N TRP A 68 0.75 -8.08 1.54
CA TRP A 68 -0.05 -9.16 2.14
C TRP A 68 -0.48 -8.87 3.58
N SER A 69 0.41 -8.29 4.40
CA SER A 69 0.08 -7.91 5.79
C SER A 69 -1.04 -6.87 5.82
N VAL A 70 -0.90 -5.84 4.97
CA VAL A 70 -1.88 -4.76 4.83
C VAL A 70 -3.21 -5.29 4.28
N ALA A 71 -3.18 -6.15 3.24
CA ALA A 71 -4.40 -6.74 2.69
C ALA A 71 -5.19 -7.56 3.73
N ARG A 72 -4.49 -8.33 4.59
CA ARG A 72 -5.13 -9.06 5.70
C ARG A 72 -5.71 -8.13 6.75
N THR A 73 -5.00 -7.03 7.07
CA THR A 73 -5.45 -6.05 8.06
C THR A 73 -6.70 -5.31 7.59
N LEU A 74 -6.78 -4.99 6.30
CA LEU A 74 -7.94 -4.33 5.66
C LEU A 74 -9.13 -5.26 5.38
N GLY A 75 -9.02 -6.55 5.71
CA GLY A 75 -10.05 -7.54 5.37
C GLY A 75 -10.27 -7.71 3.86
N VAL A 76 -9.26 -7.38 3.05
CA VAL A 76 -9.30 -7.57 1.59
C VAL A 76 -9.16 -9.04 1.23
N VAL A 77 -8.42 -9.80 2.03
CA VAL A 77 -8.28 -11.26 1.91
C VAL A 77 -8.76 -11.93 3.19
N ARG A 78 -9.33 -13.12 3.05
CA ARG A 78 -9.69 -13.97 4.20
C ARG A 78 -8.40 -14.44 4.89
N ARG A 79 -8.40 -14.40 6.22
CA ARG A 79 -7.26 -14.86 7.05
C ARG A 79 -7.02 -16.35 6.90
#